data_AF-A0A2W4NK19-F1
#
_entry.id   AF-A0A2W4NK19-F1
#
_cell.length_a   1.000
_cell.length_b   1.000
_cell.length_c   1.000
_cell.angle_alpha   90.00
_cell.angle_beta   90.00
_cell.angle_gamma   90.00
#
_symmetry.space_group_name_H-M   'P 1'
#
loop_
_entity.id
_entity.type
_entity.pdbx_description
1 polymer ?
#
loop_
_entity_poly.entity_id
_entity_poly.type
_entity_poly.pdbx_seq_one_letter_code
_entity_poly.pdbx_strand_id
1 'polypeptide(L)'
;MTIDFAAADYVKQLRRAGLRPTERLAQNITNAGEAAVGPLLDLACDVELLEGAPPECYAPIHALRLLGELRSPRIIEPLLRAFSLDRQGSGYLRVIWANEIPQIIGRLGSAAVEQLWAIFDDESYTIDQRGAALMALGCAVAVDEGLREPVVAALRERLAATTEPSITGHLIAALANLGVSEAYKDAMARFRAGEVDLDVTTAAEARQLMLTPGIKRLACARHPLWERYDEHGPFAENE
;
A
#
# COMPACT_ATOMS: atom_id res chain seq x y z
N MET A 1 -14.35 27.76 -2.09
CA MET A 1 -15.51 27.76 -1.17
C MET A 1 -16.66 26.87 -1.67
N THR A 2 -17.33 27.14 -2.80
CA THR A 2 -18.45 26.30 -3.28
C THR A 2 -18.04 24.88 -3.70
N ILE A 3 -16.85 24.70 -4.27
CA ILE A 3 -16.33 23.40 -4.72
C ILE A 3 -15.92 22.52 -3.51
N ASP A 4 -15.30 23.12 -2.50
CA ASP A 4 -14.85 22.40 -1.29
C ASP A 4 -16.02 21.84 -0.48
N PHE A 5 -17.11 22.63 -0.35
CA PHE A 5 -18.35 22.16 0.28
C PHE A 5 -18.99 21.00 -0.50
N ALA A 6 -18.97 21.05 -1.83
CA ALA A 6 -19.49 19.97 -2.67
C ALA A 6 -18.67 18.68 -2.53
N ALA A 7 -17.34 18.78 -2.46
CA ALA A 7 -16.45 17.64 -2.27
C ALA A 7 -16.73 16.93 -0.93
N ALA A 8 -16.84 17.69 0.17
CA ALA A 8 -17.17 17.14 1.48
C ALA A 8 -18.55 16.45 1.49
N ASP A 9 -19.55 17.00 0.81
CA ASP A 9 -20.88 16.39 0.72
C ASP A 9 -20.90 15.11 -0.13
N TYR A 10 -20.05 15.00 -1.15
CA TYR A 10 -19.88 13.74 -1.86
C TYR A 10 -19.21 12.67 -0.99
N VAL A 11 -18.22 13.03 -0.18
CA VAL A 11 -17.58 12.07 0.75
C VAL A 11 -18.55 11.63 1.86
N LYS A 12 -19.45 12.50 2.33
CA LYS A 12 -20.55 12.08 3.22
C LYS A 12 -21.49 11.07 2.58
N GLN A 13 -21.78 11.22 1.28
CA GLN A 13 -22.55 10.22 0.52
C GLN A 13 -21.75 8.93 0.35
N LEU A 14 -20.44 9.02 0.12
CA LEU A 14 -19.53 7.88 0.01
C LEU A 14 -19.55 7.01 1.27
N ARG A 15 -19.55 7.64 2.46
CA ARG A 15 -19.65 6.93 3.74
C ARG A 15 -20.86 6.02 3.86
N ARG A 16 -21.94 6.33 3.14
CA ARG A 16 -23.20 5.57 3.14
C ARG A 16 -23.33 4.62 1.95
N ALA A 17 -22.31 4.52 1.11
CA ALA A 17 -22.30 3.58 0.00
C ALA A 17 -22.14 2.15 0.53
N GLY A 18 -22.93 1.21 0.00
CA GLY A 18 -22.82 -0.22 0.31
C GLY A 18 -21.52 -0.83 -0.24
N LEU A 19 -21.57 -2.08 -0.68
CA LEU A 19 -20.39 -2.80 -1.18
C LEU A 19 -19.61 -2.07 -2.29
N ARG A 20 -20.28 -1.20 -3.05
CA ARG A 20 -19.67 -0.37 -4.10
C ARG A 20 -20.36 0.99 -4.18
N PRO A 21 -19.62 2.10 -4.36
CA PRO A 21 -20.20 3.39 -4.66
C PRO A 21 -20.78 3.41 -6.07
N THR A 22 -21.78 4.27 -6.31
CA THR A 22 -22.28 4.48 -7.67
C THR A 22 -21.23 5.13 -8.55
N GLU A 23 -21.24 4.83 -9.85
CA GLU A 23 -20.30 5.42 -10.80
C GLU A 23 -20.39 6.95 -10.83
N ARG A 24 -21.61 7.47 -10.76
CA ARG A 24 -21.86 8.92 -10.69
C ARG A 24 -21.22 9.56 -9.46
N LEU A 25 -21.30 8.92 -8.29
CA LEU A 25 -20.69 9.44 -7.08
C LEU A 25 -19.16 9.43 -7.17
N ALA A 26 -18.57 8.32 -7.63
CA ALA A 26 -17.13 8.23 -7.86
C ALA A 26 -16.64 9.29 -8.88
N GLN A 27 -17.39 9.50 -9.96
CA GLN A 27 -17.08 10.53 -10.96
C GLN A 27 -17.17 11.94 -10.39
N ASN A 28 -18.17 12.24 -9.56
CA ASN A 28 -18.29 13.54 -8.91
C ASN A 28 -17.11 13.82 -7.96
N ILE A 29 -16.69 12.80 -7.20
CA ILE A 29 -15.55 12.91 -6.28
C ILE A 29 -14.25 13.12 -7.06
N THR A 30 -13.99 12.31 -8.09
CA THR A 30 -12.78 12.43 -8.91
C THR A 30 -12.74 13.76 -9.67
N ASN A 31 -13.89 14.26 -10.17
CA ASN A 31 -14.00 15.58 -10.80
C ASN A 31 -13.74 16.75 -9.82
N ALA A 32 -13.95 16.56 -8.52
CA ALA A 32 -13.60 17.56 -7.51
C ALA A 32 -12.08 17.67 -7.30
N GLY A 33 -11.29 16.69 -7.76
CA GLY A 33 -9.83 16.74 -7.76
C GLY A 33 -9.24 16.91 -6.36
N GLU A 34 -8.27 17.82 -6.24
CA GLU A 34 -7.58 18.12 -4.98
C GLU A 34 -8.51 18.51 -3.82
N ALA A 35 -9.69 19.08 -4.10
CA ALA A 35 -10.66 19.43 -3.06
C ALA A 35 -11.23 18.19 -2.33
N ALA A 36 -11.22 17.02 -2.99
CA ALA A 36 -11.66 15.76 -2.39
C ALA A 36 -10.57 15.06 -1.56
N VAL A 37 -9.28 15.39 -1.75
CA VAL A 37 -8.16 14.67 -1.12
C VAL A 37 -8.23 14.71 0.41
N GLY A 38 -8.46 15.88 1.00
CA GLY A 38 -8.57 16.02 2.45
C GLY A 38 -9.71 15.19 3.05
N PRO A 39 -10.96 15.42 2.62
CA PRO A 39 -12.10 14.64 3.11
C PRO A 39 -11.97 13.13 2.88
N LEU A 40 -11.40 12.69 1.75
CA LEU A 40 -11.14 11.28 1.49
C LEU A 40 -10.04 10.73 2.40
N LEU A 41 -9.00 11.49 2.71
CA LEU A 41 -7.96 11.07 3.66
C LEU A 41 -8.53 10.89 5.07
N ASP A 42 -9.34 11.83 5.53
CA ASP A 42 -10.01 11.72 6.83
C ASP A 42 -10.84 10.43 6.89
N LEU A 43 -11.60 10.11 5.84
CA LEU A 43 -12.43 8.91 5.77
C LEU A 43 -11.60 7.62 5.59
N ALA A 44 -10.52 7.65 4.82
CA ALA A 44 -9.64 6.51 4.60
C ALA A 44 -8.86 6.13 5.86
N CYS A 45 -8.51 7.11 6.70
CA CYS A 45 -7.79 6.89 7.96
C CYS A 45 -8.70 6.60 9.16
N ASP A 46 -10.02 6.71 9.03
CA ASP A 46 -11.00 6.32 10.05
C ASP A 46 -11.17 4.78 10.07
N VAL A 47 -10.09 4.08 10.43
CA VAL A 47 -9.98 2.61 10.37
C VAL A 47 -10.91 1.88 11.34
N GLU A 48 -11.39 2.55 12.38
CA GLU A 48 -12.38 2.01 13.31
C GLU A 48 -13.71 1.70 12.63
N LEU A 49 -14.04 2.39 11.54
CA LEU A 49 -15.23 2.08 10.75
C LEU A 49 -15.20 0.66 10.18
N LEU A 50 -14.02 0.11 9.88
CA LEU A 50 -13.86 -1.21 9.27
C LEU A 50 -14.44 -2.36 10.13
N GLU A 51 -14.62 -2.12 11.43
CA GLU A 51 -15.19 -3.07 12.40
C GLU A 51 -16.69 -2.80 12.66
N GLY A 52 -17.24 -1.74 12.07
CA GLY A 52 -18.62 -1.34 12.20
C GLY A 52 -19.59 -2.14 11.31
N ALA A 53 -20.86 -1.74 11.37
CA ALA A 53 -21.91 -2.34 10.54
C ALA A 53 -21.94 -1.75 9.11
N PRO A 54 -22.35 -2.53 8.10
CA PRO A 54 -22.67 -2.01 6.79
C PRO A 54 -23.74 -0.90 6.86
N PRO A 55 -23.68 0.12 5.98
CA PRO A 55 -22.70 0.28 4.91
C PRO A 55 -21.38 0.97 5.33
N GLU A 56 -21.31 1.56 6.52
CA GLU A 56 -20.20 2.46 6.90
C GLU A 56 -18.84 1.76 6.97
N CYS A 57 -18.82 0.45 7.24
CA CYS A 57 -17.58 -0.32 7.30
C CYS A 57 -16.83 -0.43 5.97
N TYR A 58 -17.49 -0.18 4.84
CA TYR A 58 -16.82 -0.15 3.53
C TYR A 58 -16.21 1.21 3.21
N ALA A 59 -16.58 2.25 3.96
CA ALA A 59 -16.23 3.64 3.63
C ALA A 59 -14.72 3.92 3.57
N PRO A 60 -13.87 3.41 4.49
CA PRO A 60 -12.44 3.65 4.41
C PRO A 60 -11.80 3.03 3.16
N ILE A 61 -12.27 1.85 2.73
CA ILE A 61 -11.79 1.18 1.49
C ILE A 61 -12.23 1.99 0.26
N HIS A 62 -13.48 2.46 0.21
CA HIS A 62 -13.94 3.30 -0.90
C HIS A 62 -13.12 4.58 -1.01
N ALA A 63 -12.85 5.23 0.13
CA ALA A 63 -12.07 6.44 0.19
C ALA A 63 -10.62 6.20 -0.27
N LEU A 64 -9.99 5.14 0.25
CA LEU A 64 -8.64 4.71 -0.12
C LEU A 64 -8.50 4.50 -1.64
N ARG A 65 -9.46 3.81 -2.27
CA ARG A 65 -9.43 3.56 -3.71
C ARG A 65 -9.60 4.84 -4.54
N LEU A 66 -10.48 5.75 -4.12
CA LEU A 66 -10.67 7.03 -4.79
C LEU A 66 -9.45 7.95 -4.66
N LEU A 67 -8.72 7.90 -3.52
CA LEU A 67 -7.43 8.58 -3.39
C LEU A 67 -6.42 8.08 -4.43
N GLY A 68 -6.42 6.78 -4.74
CA GLY A 68 -5.57 6.19 -5.80
C GLY A 68 -5.93 6.62 -7.22
N GLU A 69 -7.14 7.09 -7.46
CA GLU A 69 -7.54 7.71 -8.73
C GLU A 69 -7.11 9.18 -8.81
N LEU A 70 -7.10 9.88 -7.67
CA LEU A 70 -6.62 11.27 -7.58
C LEU A 70 -5.10 11.41 -7.64
N ARG A 71 -4.35 10.37 -7.23
CA ARG A 71 -2.88 10.28 -7.30
C ARG A 71 -2.14 11.46 -6.66
N SER A 72 -2.70 12.03 -5.59
CA SER A 72 -2.09 13.14 -4.86
C SER A 72 -0.96 12.64 -3.95
N PRO A 73 0.28 13.17 -4.02
CA PRO A 73 1.37 12.79 -3.10
C PRO A 73 1.06 13.05 -1.62
N ARG A 74 0.10 13.92 -1.33
CA ARG A 74 -0.36 14.24 0.03
C ARG A 74 -0.91 13.04 0.80
N ILE A 75 -1.21 11.93 0.11
CA ILE A 75 -1.76 10.73 0.74
C ILE A 75 -0.70 9.86 1.42
N ILE A 76 0.57 9.99 1.03
CA ILE A 76 1.62 9.01 1.38
C ILE A 76 1.83 8.97 2.89
N GLU A 77 2.17 10.09 3.51
CA GLU A 77 2.44 10.15 4.95
C GLU A 77 1.20 9.78 5.79
N PRO A 78 0.00 10.38 5.58
CA PRO A 78 -1.16 10.05 6.39
C PRO A 78 -1.56 8.56 6.32
N LEU A 79 -1.54 7.96 5.12
CA LEU A 79 -1.88 6.54 4.96
C LEU A 79 -0.83 5.64 5.61
N LEU A 80 0.46 5.95 5.48
CA LEU A 80 1.51 5.18 6.14
C LEU A 80 1.50 5.37 7.67
N ARG A 81 1.10 6.53 8.19
CA ARG A 81 0.92 6.71 9.64
C ARG A 81 -0.28 5.94 10.18
N ALA A 82 -1.36 5.84 9.41
CA ALA A 82 -2.53 5.03 9.77
C ALA A 82 -2.27 3.53 9.60
N PHE A 83 -1.24 3.14 8.84
CA PHE A 83 -0.90 1.75 8.58
C PHE A 83 -0.50 1.03 9.87
N SER A 84 -1.17 -0.08 10.13
CA SER A 84 -0.86 -1.01 11.20
C SER A 84 -1.14 -2.43 10.72
N LEU A 85 -0.16 -3.32 10.86
CA LEU A 85 -0.32 -4.74 10.61
C LEU A 85 -0.71 -5.42 11.92
N ASP A 86 -2.01 -5.43 12.23
CA ASP A 86 -2.49 -6.35 13.24
C ASP A 86 -2.59 -7.76 12.64
N ARG A 87 -1.57 -8.57 12.93
CA ARG A 87 -1.43 -9.93 12.44
C ARG A 87 -2.33 -10.93 13.18
N GLN A 88 -3.00 -10.50 14.25
CA GLN A 88 -3.85 -11.35 15.08
C GLN A 88 -5.24 -10.73 15.23
N GLY A 89 -6.24 -11.26 14.53
CA GLY A 89 -7.64 -10.86 14.75
C GLY A 89 -8.13 -9.65 13.96
N SER A 90 -7.38 -9.18 12.96
CA SER A 90 -7.90 -8.17 12.03
C SER A 90 -9.07 -8.73 11.21
N GLY A 91 -10.22 -8.04 11.27
CA GLY A 91 -11.37 -8.38 10.44
C GLY A 91 -11.05 -8.30 8.94
N TYR A 92 -11.78 -9.05 8.12
CA TYR A 92 -11.56 -9.17 6.67
C TYR A 92 -11.36 -7.81 5.96
N LEU A 93 -12.16 -6.80 6.33
CA LEU A 93 -12.06 -5.45 5.74
C LEU A 93 -10.77 -4.72 6.13
N ARG A 94 -10.26 -4.92 7.36
CA ARG A 94 -8.98 -4.37 7.81
C ARG A 94 -7.81 -4.97 7.04
N VAL A 95 -7.88 -6.26 6.70
CA VAL A 95 -6.90 -6.93 5.84
C VAL A 95 -6.91 -6.34 4.43
N ILE A 96 -8.09 -6.15 3.81
CA ILE A 96 -8.19 -5.49 2.49
C ILE A 96 -7.58 -4.09 2.54
N TRP A 97 -7.99 -3.28 3.52
CA TRP A 97 -7.53 -1.90 3.65
C TRP A 97 -6.00 -1.81 3.80
N ALA A 98 -5.41 -2.61 4.70
CA ALA A 98 -3.97 -2.63 4.91
C ALA A 98 -3.21 -3.09 3.65
N ASN A 99 -3.69 -4.15 2.98
CA ASN A 99 -3.05 -4.66 1.76
C ASN A 99 -3.12 -3.69 0.58
N GLU A 100 -4.15 -2.83 0.52
CA GLU A 100 -4.31 -1.87 -0.57
C GLU A 100 -3.47 -0.59 -0.38
N ILE A 101 -3.09 -0.19 0.83
CA ILE A 101 -2.29 1.03 1.05
C ILE A 101 -1.03 1.07 0.18
N PRO A 102 -0.15 0.05 0.19
CA PRO A 102 1.05 0.08 -0.65
C PRO A 102 0.74 0.16 -2.15
N GLN A 103 -0.35 -0.47 -2.58
CA GLN A 103 -0.77 -0.49 -3.97
C GLN A 103 -1.28 0.89 -4.41
N ILE A 104 -2.10 1.53 -3.58
CA ILE A 104 -2.65 2.87 -3.82
C ILE A 104 -1.54 3.93 -3.82
N ILE A 105 -0.59 3.85 -2.89
CA ILE A 105 0.57 4.74 -2.90
C ILE A 105 1.45 4.47 -4.13
N GLY A 106 1.67 3.19 -4.48
CA GLY A 106 2.45 2.81 -5.65
C GLY A 106 1.91 3.34 -6.99
N ARG A 107 0.60 3.61 -7.09
CA ARG A 107 -0.03 4.22 -8.28
C ARG A 107 0.50 5.60 -8.65
N LEU A 108 1.13 6.29 -7.71
CA LEU A 108 1.78 7.57 -7.95
C LEU A 108 3.07 7.41 -8.78
N GLY A 109 3.63 6.20 -8.88
CA GLY A 109 4.85 5.92 -9.63
C GLY A 109 6.03 6.73 -9.10
N SER A 110 6.76 7.38 -10.01
CA SER A 110 7.97 8.15 -9.68
C SER A 110 7.73 9.26 -8.67
N ALA A 111 6.52 9.84 -8.61
CA ALA A 111 6.17 10.92 -7.69
C ALA A 111 6.17 10.49 -6.21
N ALA A 112 6.12 9.19 -5.91
CA ALA A 112 6.16 8.68 -4.54
C ALA A 112 7.58 8.33 -4.03
N VAL A 113 8.55 8.14 -4.93
CA VAL A 113 9.82 7.48 -4.60
C VAL A 113 10.62 8.21 -3.53
N GLU A 114 10.75 9.53 -3.65
CA GLU A 114 11.52 10.34 -2.69
C GLU A 114 10.92 10.26 -1.28
N GLN A 115 9.60 10.46 -1.15
CA GLN A 115 8.92 10.44 0.13
C GLN A 115 8.89 9.05 0.77
N LEU A 116 8.77 7.99 -0.04
CA LEU A 116 8.82 6.61 0.45
C LEU A 116 10.20 6.25 1.03
N TRP A 117 11.28 6.72 0.41
CA TRP A 117 12.62 6.56 0.98
C TRP A 117 12.78 7.36 2.27
N ALA A 118 12.33 8.61 2.29
CA ALA A 118 12.38 9.45 3.48
C ALA A 118 11.64 8.79 4.67
N ILE A 119 10.48 8.18 4.43
CA ILE A 119 9.73 7.46 5.47
C ILE A 119 10.43 6.18 5.89
N PHE A 120 11.00 5.41 4.93
CA PHE A 120 11.76 4.21 5.28
C PHE A 120 13.01 4.51 6.12
N ASP A 121 13.66 5.65 5.91
CA ASP A 121 14.88 6.03 6.63
C ASP A 121 14.58 6.75 7.96
N ASP A 122 13.33 7.17 8.21
CA ASP A 122 12.91 7.89 9.43
C ASP A 122 12.50 6.91 10.56
N GLU A 123 13.29 6.87 11.62
CA GLU A 123 13.08 6.01 12.79
C GLU A 123 11.86 6.41 13.66
N SER A 124 11.21 7.56 13.39
CA SER A 124 9.95 7.91 14.04
C SER A 124 8.76 7.08 13.54
N TYR A 125 8.91 6.40 12.40
CA TYR A 125 7.93 5.43 11.89
C TYR A 125 8.19 4.04 12.46
N THR A 126 7.12 3.28 12.69
CA THR A 126 7.24 1.90 13.13
C THR A 126 7.83 1.01 12.02
N ILE A 127 8.36 -0.14 12.40
CA ILE A 127 8.90 -1.13 11.45
C ILE A 127 7.86 -1.52 10.39
N ASP A 128 6.60 -1.73 10.78
CA ASP A 128 5.53 -2.07 9.84
C ASP A 128 5.27 -0.93 8.84
N GLN A 129 5.28 0.32 9.28
CA GLN A 129 5.06 1.49 8.41
C GLN A 129 6.22 1.67 7.42
N ARG A 130 7.45 1.48 7.89
CA ARG A 130 8.65 1.48 7.05
C ARG A 130 8.63 0.31 6.06
N GLY A 131 8.18 -0.86 6.49
CA GLY A 131 7.95 -2.02 5.64
C GLY A 131 6.91 -1.77 4.55
N ALA A 132 5.79 -1.13 4.89
CA ALA A 132 4.76 -0.72 3.93
C ALA A 132 5.29 0.29 2.90
N ALA A 133 6.18 1.20 3.31
CA ALA A 133 6.85 2.10 2.38
C ALA A 133 7.69 1.35 1.33
N LEU A 134 8.42 0.28 1.73
CA LEU A 134 9.13 -0.57 0.78
C LEU A 134 8.19 -1.37 -0.14
N MET A 135 7.06 -1.86 0.39
CA MET A 135 6.04 -2.51 -0.44
C MET A 135 5.47 -1.54 -1.49
N ALA A 136 5.25 -0.28 -1.09
CA ALA A 136 4.76 0.77 -1.97
C ALA A 136 5.78 1.12 -3.06
N LEU A 137 7.09 1.14 -2.73
CA LEU A 137 8.17 1.28 -3.71
C LEU A 137 8.15 0.14 -4.74
N GLY A 138 7.94 -1.10 -4.29
CA GLY A 138 7.75 -2.24 -5.19
C GLY A 138 6.57 -2.03 -6.15
N CYS A 139 5.44 -1.58 -5.62
CA CYS A 139 4.26 -1.25 -6.43
C CYS A 139 4.53 -0.11 -7.41
N ALA A 140 5.28 0.92 -7.01
CA ALA A 140 5.68 2.02 -7.90
C ALA A 140 6.54 1.53 -9.07
N VAL A 141 7.47 0.59 -8.84
CA VAL A 141 8.26 -0.05 -9.91
C VAL A 141 7.37 -0.86 -10.87
N ALA A 142 6.30 -1.49 -10.37
CA ALA A 142 5.36 -2.20 -11.25
C ALA A 142 4.52 -1.25 -12.10
N VAL A 143 4.27 -0.03 -11.62
CA VAL A 143 3.59 1.03 -12.37
C VAL A 143 4.53 1.65 -13.41
N ASP A 144 5.76 2.00 -13.00
CA ASP A 144 6.81 2.60 -13.82
C ASP A 144 8.10 1.75 -13.76
N GLU A 145 8.33 0.94 -14.81
CA GLU A 145 9.48 0.04 -14.88
C GLU A 145 10.83 0.79 -14.93
N GLY A 146 10.83 2.08 -15.32
CA GLY A 146 12.04 2.91 -15.32
C GLY A 146 12.62 3.12 -13.92
N LEU A 147 11.83 2.88 -12.87
CA LEU A 147 12.26 2.97 -11.47
C LEU A 147 13.03 1.72 -11.01
N ARG A 148 12.99 0.61 -11.76
CA ARG A 148 13.50 -0.68 -11.29
C ARG A 148 14.98 -0.61 -10.89
N GLU A 149 15.84 -0.16 -11.80
CA GLU A 149 17.28 -0.11 -11.56
C GLU A 149 17.66 0.78 -10.36
N PRO A 150 17.23 2.05 -10.28
CA PRO A 150 17.58 2.90 -9.14
C PRO A 150 17.01 2.38 -7.81
N VAL A 151 15.78 1.84 -7.78
CA VAL A 151 15.18 1.27 -6.57
C VAL A 151 15.94 0.02 -6.12
N VAL A 152 16.30 -0.89 -7.03
CA VAL A 152 17.07 -2.10 -6.69
C VAL A 152 18.47 -1.75 -6.18
N ALA A 153 19.13 -0.76 -6.78
CA ALA A 153 20.43 -0.30 -6.29
C ALA A 153 20.34 0.25 -4.85
N ALA A 154 19.36 1.12 -4.59
CA ALA A 154 19.12 1.70 -3.27
C ALA A 154 18.75 0.66 -2.19
N LEU A 155 17.95 -0.35 -2.55
CA LEU A 155 17.61 -1.48 -1.67
C LEU A 155 18.86 -2.28 -1.28
N ARG A 156 19.73 -2.59 -2.25
CA ARG A 156 20.96 -3.35 -2.00
C ARG A 156 21.97 -2.58 -1.15
N GLU A 157 22.07 -1.26 -1.37
CA GLU A 157 22.90 -0.38 -0.55
C GLU A 157 22.45 -0.40 0.91
N ARG A 158 21.15 -0.18 1.16
CA ARG A 158 20.57 -0.23 2.52
C ARG A 158 20.71 -1.61 3.16
N LEU A 159 20.55 -2.69 2.38
CA LEU A 159 20.76 -4.07 2.87
C LEU A 159 22.22 -4.33 3.27
N ALA A 160 23.18 -3.72 2.58
CA ALA A 160 24.59 -3.83 2.95
C ALA A 160 24.92 -3.03 4.22
N ALA A 161 24.21 -1.91 4.46
CA ALA A 161 24.46 -0.98 5.55
C ALA A 161 23.83 -1.36 6.91
N THR A 162 22.92 -2.34 6.94
CA THR A 162 22.20 -2.74 8.16
C THR A 162 22.43 -4.22 8.52
N THR A 163 22.28 -4.49 9.82
CA THR A 163 22.18 -5.84 10.40
C THR A 163 20.98 -5.96 11.35
N GLU A 164 20.13 -4.92 11.42
CA GLU A 164 18.92 -4.95 12.24
C GLU A 164 17.94 -5.97 11.63
N PRO A 165 17.53 -7.03 12.36
CA PRO A 165 16.80 -8.15 11.77
C PRO A 165 15.50 -7.80 11.06
N SER A 166 14.69 -6.90 11.61
CA SER A 166 13.38 -6.58 11.02
C SER A 166 13.52 -5.73 9.76
N ILE A 167 14.38 -4.72 9.77
CA ILE A 167 14.73 -3.90 8.61
C ILE A 167 15.40 -4.76 7.52
N THR A 168 16.30 -5.65 7.90
CA THR A 168 16.94 -6.60 6.97
C THR A 168 15.88 -7.50 6.31
N GLY A 169 14.92 -8.00 7.08
CA GLY A 169 13.78 -8.76 6.58
C GLY A 169 12.95 -7.99 5.56
N HIS A 170 12.59 -6.74 5.85
CA HIS A 170 11.80 -5.93 4.95
C HIS A 170 12.54 -5.59 3.64
N LEU A 171 13.85 -5.31 3.70
CA LEU A 171 14.68 -5.07 2.52
C LEU A 171 14.79 -6.33 1.63
N ILE A 172 14.99 -7.50 2.25
CA ILE A 172 14.99 -8.79 1.53
C ILE A 172 13.62 -9.05 0.90
N ALA A 173 12.53 -8.83 1.64
CA ALA A 173 11.18 -9.00 1.13
C ALA A 173 10.89 -8.08 -0.07
N ALA A 174 11.36 -6.83 -0.04
CA ALA A 174 11.22 -5.91 -1.16
C ALA A 174 12.00 -6.38 -2.40
N LEU A 175 13.27 -6.77 -2.24
CA LEU A 175 14.08 -7.35 -3.32
C LEU A 175 13.46 -8.64 -3.89
N ALA A 176 12.89 -9.48 -3.03
CA ALA A 176 12.20 -10.71 -3.42
C ALA A 176 10.90 -10.43 -4.18
N ASN A 177 10.12 -9.45 -3.74
CA ASN A 177 8.91 -9.00 -4.45
C ASN A 177 9.23 -8.46 -5.84
N LEU A 178 10.37 -7.79 -6.00
CA LEU A 178 10.88 -7.34 -7.30
C LEU A 178 11.51 -8.47 -8.14
N GLY A 179 11.70 -9.68 -7.59
CA GLY A 179 12.31 -10.81 -8.29
C GLY A 179 13.79 -10.57 -8.62
N VAL A 180 14.55 -9.96 -7.70
CA VAL A 180 15.97 -9.65 -7.90
C VAL A 180 16.82 -10.88 -7.57
N SER A 181 17.02 -11.74 -8.57
CA SER A 181 17.75 -13.00 -8.42
C SER A 181 19.22 -12.81 -8.02
N GLU A 182 19.81 -11.68 -8.39
CA GLU A 182 21.20 -11.30 -8.12
C GLU A 182 21.46 -11.09 -6.62
N ALA A 183 20.43 -10.70 -5.86
CA ALA A 183 20.52 -10.50 -4.41
C ALA A 183 20.37 -11.81 -3.62
N TYR A 184 20.07 -12.93 -4.28
CA TYR A 184 19.75 -14.20 -3.62
C TYR A 184 20.86 -14.70 -2.69
N LYS A 185 22.12 -14.67 -3.15
CA LYS A 185 23.24 -15.17 -2.34
C LYS A 185 23.43 -14.35 -1.07
N ASP A 186 23.31 -13.03 -1.19
CA ASP A 186 23.46 -12.08 -0.09
C ASP A 186 22.31 -12.26 0.91
N ALA A 187 21.07 -12.32 0.44
CA ALA A 187 19.90 -12.56 1.28
C ALA A 187 20.01 -13.89 2.05
N MET A 188 20.40 -14.98 1.39
CA MET A 188 20.58 -16.28 2.06
C MET A 188 21.73 -16.28 3.07
N ALA A 189 22.75 -15.44 2.89
CA ALA A 189 23.79 -15.25 3.88
C ALA A 189 23.25 -14.59 5.16
N ARG A 190 22.41 -13.57 5.02
CA ARG A 190 21.72 -12.91 6.15
C ARG A 190 20.89 -13.89 6.97
N PHE A 191 20.09 -14.75 6.32
CA PHE A 191 19.34 -15.80 7.01
C PHE A 191 20.23 -16.77 7.79
N ARG A 192 21.35 -17.23 7.20
CA ARG A 192 22.30 -18.12 7.88
C ARG A 192 22.99 -17.45 9.06
N ALA A 193 23.17 -16.13 9.01
CA ALA A 193 23.76 -15.34 10.08
C ALA A 193 22.75 -15.01 11.20
N GLY A 194 21.47 -15.33 11.05
CA GLY A 194 20.42 -14.96 12.02
C GLY A 194 20.08 -13.47 12.01
N GLU A 195 20.41 -12.76 10.93
CA GLU A 195 20.22 -11.31 10.78
C GLU A 195 18.86 -10.99 10.13
N VAL A 196 17.87 -11.89 10.21
CA VAL A 196 16.56 -11.70 9.57
C VAL A 196 15.46 -12.09 10.54
N ASP A 197 14.52 -11.17 10.73
CA ASP A 197 13.27 -11.46 11.42
C ASP A 197 12.37 -12.34 10.54
N LEU A 198 12.14 -13.57 11.01
CA LEU A 198 11.36 -14.58 10.29
C LEU A 198 9.86 -14.30 10.30
N ASP A 199 9.39 -13.42 11.19
CA ASP A 199 8.00 -12.97 11.15
C ASP A 199 7.79 -12.03 9.94
N VAL A 200 8.83 -11.32 9.48
CA VAL A 200 8.74 -10.46 8.29
C VAL A 200 8.80 -11.27 7.01
N THR A 201 9.77 -12.18 6.87
CA THR A 201 9.91 -13.05 5.70
C THR A 201 10.73 -14.28 6.02
N THR A 202 10.35 -15.41 5.45
CA THR A 202 11.11 -16.66 5.57
C THR A 202 12.10 -16.85 4.42
N ALA A 203 13.14 -17.65 4.64
CA ALA A 203 14.10 -18.01 3.59
C ALA A 203 13.44 -18.73 2.40
N ALA A 204 12.39 -19.51 2.65
CA ALA A 204 11.64 -20.23 1.62
C ALA A 204 10.86 -19.26 0.72
N GLU A 205 10.13 -18.31 1.32
CA GLU A 205 9.41 -17.26 0.58
C GLU A 205 10.38 -16.38 -0.21
N ALA A 206 11.43 -15.87 0.45
CA ALA A 206 12.44 -15.05 -0.20
C ALA A 206 13.05 -15.76 -1.42
N ARG A 207 13.38 -17.05 -1.29
CA ARG A 207 13.87 -17.87 -2.41
C ARG A 207 12.85 -17.99 -3.54
N GLN A 208 11.61 -18.36 -3.24
CA GLN A 208 10.58 -18.55 -4.24
C GLN A 208 10.32 -17.25 -5.02
N LEU A 209 10.24 -16.14 -4.31
CA LEU A 209 9.93 -14.84 -4.87
C LEU A 209 11.13 -14.25 -5.64
N MET A 210 12.37 -14.37 -5.15
CA MET A 210 13.55 -13.87 -5.90
C MET A 210 13.77 -14.61 -7.23
N LEU A 211 13.36 -15.87 -7.31
CA LEU A 211 13.59 -16.72 -8.49
C LEU A 211 12.41 -16.75 -9.48
N THR A 212 11.38 -15.93 -9.25
CA THR A 212 10.21 -15.81 -10.13
C THR A 212 9.95 -14.36 -10.52
N PRO A 213 9.37 -14.08 -11.70
CA PRO A 213 9.12 -12.70 -12.13
C PRO A 213 8.29 -11.90 -11.11
N GLY A 214 8.80 -10.73 -10.70
CA GLY A 214 8.18 -9.86 -9.69
C GLY A 214 7.01 -9.03 -10.20
N ILE A 215 7.12 -8.48 -11.41
CA ILE A 215 6.18 -7.49 -11.95
C ILE A 215 4.73 -8.01 -11.99
N LYS A 216 4.52 -9.29 -12.31
CA LYS A 216 3.16 -9.89 -12.33
C LYS A 216 2.51 -9.94 -10.94
N ARG A 217 3.29 -10.11 -9.88
CA ARG A 217 2.79 -10.18 -8.50
C ARG A 217 2.33 -8.81 -7.98
N LEU A 218 2.91 -7.75 -8.53
CA LEU A 218 2.64 -6.36 -8.16
C LEU A 218 1.71 -5.67 -9.16
N ALA A 219 1.18 -6.41 -10.15
CA ALA A 219 0.31 -5.88 -11.20
C ALA A 219 -0.99 -5.29 -10.64
N CYS A 220 -1.45 -5.75 -9.47
CA CYS A 220 -2.60 -5.19 -8.76
C CYS A 220 -2.48 -3.69 -8.49
N ALA A 221 -1.27 -3.12 -8.40
CA ALA A 221 -1.07 -1.68 -8.31
C ALA A 221 -1.63 -0.93 -9.54
N ARG A 222 -1.72 -1.57 -10.71
CA ARG A 222 -2.25 -0.95 -11.94
C ARG A 222 -3.78 -1.00 -12.03
N HIS A 223 -4.46 -1.84 -11.26
CA HIS A 223 -5.91 -2.05 -11.42
C HIS A 223 -6.68 -0.75 -11.14
N PRO A 224 -7.47 -0.23 -12.11
CA PRO A 224 -8.32 0.94 -11.93
C PRO A 224 -9.43 0.68 -10.92
N LEU A 225 -10.02 1.75 -10.37
CA LEU A 225 -11.07 1.71 -9.35
C LEU A 225 -12.03 0.51 -9.43
N TRP A 226 -12.66 0.31 -10.59
CA TRP A 226 -13.71 -0.71 -10.74
C TRP A 226 -13.18 -2.13 -10.75
N GLU A 227 -12.05 -2.37 -11.40
CA GLU A 227 -11.37 -3.68 -11.38
C GLU A 227 -10.98 -4.07 -9.95
N ARG A 228 -10.73 -3.10 -9.05
CA ARG A 228 -10.47 -3.40 -7.64
C ARG A 228 -11.69 -3.93 -6.90
N TYR A 229 -12.89 -3.46 -7.23
CA TYR A 229 -14.12 -4.04 -6.68
C TYR A 229 -14.37 -5.44 -7.21
N ASP A 230 -14.02 -5.69 -8.46
CA ASP A 230 -14.26 -6.96 -9.11
C ASP A 230 -13.26 -8.04 -8.64
N GLU A 231 -12.01 -7.67 -8.34
CA GLU A 231 -10.95 -8.63 -8.00
C GLU A 231 -10.52 -8.65 -6.51
N HIS A 232 -10.63 -7.54 -5.79
CA HIS A 232 -10.11 -7.40 -4.41
C HIS A 232 -11.21 -7.23 -3.35
N GLY A 233 -12.48 -7.30 -3.75
CA GLY A 233 -13.62 -7.13 -2.86
C GLY A 233 -13.85 -5.66 -2.46
N PRO A 234 -14.44 -5.35 -1.30
CA PRO A 234 -15.12 -6.30 -0.43
C PRO A 234 -16.25 -7.00 -1.21
N PHE A 235 -16.36 -8.31 -1.01
CA PHE A 235 -17.40 -9.14 -1.60
C PHE A 235 -18.52 -9.33 -0.60
N ALA A 236 -19.74 -9.57 -1.07
CA ALA A 236 -20.80 -10.06 -0.19
C ALA A 236 -20.32 -11.38 0.45
N GLU A 237 -20.49 -11.54 1.75
CA GLU A 237 -20.36 -12.86 2.35
C GLU A 237 -21.42 -13.75 1.67
N ASN A 238 -20.99 -14.89 1.12
CA ASN A 238 -21.95 -15.89 0.68
C ASN A 238 -22.69 -16.39 1.93
N GLU A 239 -23.97 -16.06 2.06
CA GLU A 239 -24.87 -16.66 3.04
C GLU A 239 -24.91 -18.19 2.91
#